data_AF-A0A920QTG7-F1
#
_entry.id   AF-A0A920QTG7-F1
#
_cell.length_a   1.000
_cell.length_b   1.000
_cell.length_c   1.000
_cell.angle_alpha   90.00
_cell.angle_beta   90.00
_cell.angle_gamma   90.00
#
_symmetry.space_group_name_H-M   'P 1'
#
loop_
_entity.id
_entity.type
_entity.pdbx_description
1 polymer ?
#
loop_
_entity_poly.entity_id
_entity_poly.type
_entity_poly.pdbx_seq_one_letter_code
_entity_poly.pdbx_strand_id
1 'polypeptide(L)'
;MPHISERKELLAGRISAAFAIVIAGFLGYYPPAFVAQVVAFAFGLAAASLFPPILLGIFSKRVNKEGAIAGMVTGLVFTYAYIEYFKGLFLRWAGSPWAEDVAENWLFGVSPEGIGTIGALLNFAVAITVSRLTAEPPAKVQELVEHIRYPR
;
A
#
# COMPACT_ATOMS: atom_id res chain seq x y z
N MET A 1 -3.33 -15.57 -16.13
CA MET A 1 -3.61 -16.57 -17.20
C MET A 1 -5.12 -16.78 -17.25
N PRO A 2 -5.84 -16.28 -18.27
CA PRO A 2 -7.31 -16.24 -18.24
C PRO A 2 -8.05 -17.59 -18.32
N HIS A 3 -7.33 -18.72 -18.40
CA HIS A 3 -7.90 -20.06 -18.66
C HIS A 3 -7.23 -21.19 -17.86
N ILE A 4 -6.82 -20.93 -16.61
CA ILE A 4 -6.31 -21.99 -15.72
C ILE A 4 -7.51 -22.82 -15.19
N SER A 5 -7.40 -24.15 -15.11
CA SER A 5 -8.46 -24.95 -14.49
C SER A 5 -8.47 -24.75 -12.97
N GLU A 6 -9.64 -24.86 -12.33
CA GLU A 6 -9.78 -24.70 -10.86
C GLU A 6 -8.76 -25.54 -10.09
N ARG A 7 -8.53 -26.79 -10.52
CA ARG A 7 -7.51 -27.67 -9.93
C ARG A 7 -6.10 -27.07 -10.00
N LYS A 8 -5.73 -26.47 -11.13
CA LYS A 8 -4.42 -25.85 -11.33
C LYS A 8 -4.32 -24.52 -10.59
N GLU A 9 -5.41 -23.76 -10.49
CA GLU A 9 -5.47 -22.53 -9.70
C GLU A 9 -5.28 -22.81 -8.21
N LEU A 10 -6.00 -23.81 -7.68
CA LEU A 10 -5.83 -24.27 -6.30
C LEU A 10 -4.41 -24.77 -6.04
N LEU A 11 -3.83 -25.50 -6.99
CA LEU A 11 -2.44 -25.97 -6.87
C LEU A 11 -1.45 -24.79 -6.85
N ALA A 12 -1.62 -23.81 -7.74
CA ALA A 12 -0.79 -22.61 -7.76
C ALA A 12 -0.89 -21.83 -6.45
N GLY A 13 -2.09 -21.62 -5.93
CA GLY A 13 -2.31 -20.97 -4.64
C GLY A 13 -1.61 -21.68 -3.48
N ARG A 14 -1.67 -23.02 -3.43
CA ARG A 14 -0.99 -23.82 -2.40
C ARG A 14 0.53 -23.74 -2.52
N ILE A 15 1.07 -23.79 -3.73
CA ILE A 15 2.52 -23.68 -3.96
C ILE A 15 3.01 -22.28 -3.55
N SER A 16 2.29 -21.22 -3.92
CA SER A 16 2.61 -19.85 -3.50
C SER A 16 2.55 -19.69 -1.98
N ALA A 17 1.54 -20.26 -1.31
CA ALA A 17 1.44 -20.24 0.14
C ALA A 17 2.59 -21.00 0.81
N ALA A 18 2.92 -22.20 0.33
CA ALA A 18 4.04 -22.99 0.85
C ALA A 18 5.37 -22.23 0.72
N PHE A 19 5.60 -21.60 -0.44
CA PHE A 19 6.78 -20.76 -0.67
C PHE A 19 6.84 -19.56 0.28
N ALA A 20 5.72 -18.85 0.47
CA ALA A 20 5.62 -17.74 1.40
C ALA A 20 5.90 -18.17 2.85
N ILE A 21 5.42 -19.35 3.28
CA ILE A 21 5.68 -19.91 4.61
C ILE A 21 7.16 -20.21 4.81
N VAL A 22 7.84 -20.77 3.80
CA VAL A 22 9.29 -21.06 3.87
C VAL A 22 10.09 -19.77 4.04
N ILE A 23 9.76 -18.73 3.27
CA ILE A 23 10.40 -17.41 3.40
C ILE A 23 10.12 -16.80 4.78
N ALA A 24 8.86 -16.83 5.22
CA ALA A 24 8.46 -16.28 6.51
C ALA A 24 9.15 -17.01 7.68
N GLY A 25 9.28 -18.34 7.59
CA GLY A 25 10.02 -19.14 8.57
C GLY A 25 11.51 -18.80 8.59
N PHE A 26 12.13 -18.65 7.41
CA PHE A 26 13.53 -18.25 7.30
C PHE A 26 13.78 -16.85 7.90
N LEU A 27 12.95 -15.87 7.54
CA LEU A 27 13.03 -14.50 8.09
C LEU A 27 12.63 -14.45 9.57
N GLY A 28 11.78 -15.36 10.03
CA GLY A 28 11.44 -15.47 11.46
C GLY A 28 12.61 -16.01 12.29
N TYR A 29 13.42 -16.90 11.71
CA TYR A 29 14.64 -17.39 12.33
C TYR A 29 15.78 -16.36 12.31
N TYR A 30 15.89 -15.58 11.23
CA TYR A 30 16.82 -14.44 11.10
C TYR A 30 16.07 -13.12 10.95
N PRO A 31 15.47 -12.59 12.04
CA PRO A 31 14.62 -11.41 11.96
C PRO A 31 15.41 -10.17 11.52
N PRO A 32 14.98 -9.47 10.46
CA PRO A 32 15.67 -8.25 10.00
C PRO A 32 15.45 -7.06 10.93
N ALA A 33 14.37 -7.09 11.73
CA ALA A 33 14.02 -6.10 12.73
C ALA A 33 13.09 -6.71 13.78
N PHE A 34 12.77 -5.95 14.83
CA PHE A 34 11.83 -6.38 15.85
C PHE A 34 10.45 -6.67 15.24
N VAL A 35 9.81 -7.78 15.63
CA VAL A 35 8.59 -8.28 14.97
C VAL A 35 7.47 -7.24 14.95
N ALA A 36 7.22 -6.57 16.07
CA ALA A 36 6.18 -5.54 16.15
C ALA A 36 6.44 -4.38 15.16
N GLN A 37 7.72 -4.07 14.92
CA GLN A 37 8.14 -3.01 14.01
C GLN A 37 7.89 -3.39 12.55
N VAL A 38 8.27 -4.61 12.14
CA VAL A 38 8.02 -5.12 10.78
C VAL A 38 6.52 -5.20 10.49
N VAL A 39 5.72 -5.59 11.48
CA VAL A 39 4.26 -5.60 11.39
C VAL A 39 3.72 -4.17 11.23
N ALA A 40 4.20 -3.21 12.02
CA ALA A 40 3.80 -1.80 11.89
C ALA A 40 4.12 -1.25 10.50
N PHE A 41 5.31 -1.53 9.95
CA PHE A 41 5.66 -1.11 8.59
C PHE A 41 4.74 -1.72 7.53
N ALA A 42 4.45 -3.02 7.62
CA ALA A 42 3.57 -3.68 6.67
C ALA A 42 2.16 -3.08 6.67
N PHE A 43 1.58 -2.85 7.85
CA PHE A 43 0.27 -2.20 7.97
C PHE A 43 0.31 -0.74 7.54
N GLY A 44 1.36 0.01 7.87
CA GLY A 44 1.54 1.40 7.45
C GLY A 44 1.61 1.54 5.92
N LEU A 45 2.40 0.70 5.25
CA LEU A 45 2.52 0.67 3.78
C LEU A 45 1.21 0.25 3.12
N ALA A 46 0.51 -0.75 3.67
CA ALA A 46 -0.78 -1.19 3.18
C ALA A 46 -1.87 -0.11 3.38
N ALA A 47 -1.90 0.54 4.53
CA ALA A 47 -2.82 1.63 4.84
C ALA A 47 -2.58 2.84 3.92
N ALA A 48 -1.32 3.19 3.65
CA ALA A 48 -0.99 4.30 2.77
C ALA A 48 -1.33 4.04 1.29
N SER A 49 -1.27 2.79 0.84
CA SER A 49 -1.42 2.44 -0.58
C SER A 49 -2.81 1.87 -0.93
N LEU A 50 -3.30 0.84 -0.23
CA LEU A 50 -4.49 0.08 -0.63
C LEU A 50 -5.78 0.64 -0.07
N PHE A 51 -5.77 1.15 1.17
CA PHE A 51 -7.00 1.59 1.83
C PHE A 51 -7.68 2.77 1.10
N PRO A 52 -6.97 3.86 0.71
CA PRO A 52 -7.58 4.98 0.00
C PRO A 52 -8.28 4.63 -1.32
N PRO A 53 -7.67 3.89 -2.27
CA PRO A 53 -8.35 3.52 -3.51
C PRO A 53 -9.52 2.56 -3.28
N ILE A 54 -9.49 1.68 -2.28
CA ILE A 54 -10.65 0.84 -1.93
C ILE A 54 -11.81 1.72 -1.46
N LEU A 55 -11.56 2.64 -0.52
CA LEU A 55 -12.58 3.52 0.00
C LEU A 55 -13.16 4.42 -1.11
N LEU A 56 -12.29 5.01 -1.93
CA LEU A 56 -12.69 5.83 -3.06
C LEU A 56 -13.43 5.04 -4.13
N GLY A 57 -13.06 3.79 -4.39
CA GLY A 57 -13.76 2.92 -5.36
C GLY A 57 -15.19 2.59 -4.94
N ILE A 58 -15.44 2.46 -3.64
CA ILE A 58 -16.80 2.24 -3.10
C ILE A 58 -17.58 3.56 -3.08
N PHE A 59 -16.99 4.64 -2.57
CA PHE A 59 -17.70 5.88 -2.22
C PHE A 59 -17.57 7.03 -3.24
N SER A 60 -16.76 6.89 -4.29
CA SER A 60 -16.69 7.84 -5.42
C SER A 60 -16.97 7.17 -6.77
N LYS A 61 -17.83 7.80 -7.59
CA LYS A 61 -18.01 7.41 -9.01
C LYS A 61 -16.98 8.07 -9.93
N ARG A 62 -16.26 9.07 -9.42
CA ARG A 62 -15.37 9.93 -10.23
C ARG A 62 -13.93 9.46 -10.24
N VAL A 63 -13.54 8.66 -9.25
CA VAL A 63 -12.17 8.15 -9.16
C VAL A 63 -11.94 7.11 -10.24
N ASN A 64 -10.89 7.33 -11.04
CA ASN A 64 -10.53 6.47 -12.16
C ASN A 64 -9.23 5.71 -11.87
N LYS A 65 -8.85 4.82 -12.79
CA LYS A 65 -7.64 3.99 -12.67
C LYS A 65 -6.38 4.84 -12.50
N GLU A 66 -6.22 5.89 -13.30
CA GLU A 66 -5.01 6.71 -13.27
C GLU A 66 -4.85 7.44 -11.93
N GLY A 67 -5.93 8.00 -11.40
CA GLY A 67 -5.92 8.59 -10.06
C GLY A 67 -5.67 7.57 -8.96
N ALA A 68 -6.32 6.41 -9.01
CA ALA A 68 -6.10 5.34 -8.03
C ALA A 68 -4.62 4.88 -8.02
N ILE A 69 -4.03 4.64 -9.19
CA ILE A 69 -2.62 4.21 -9.30
C ILE A 69 -1.67 5.33 -8.85
N ALA A 70 -1.90 6.57 -9.28
CA ALA A 70 -1.08 7.70 -8.87
C ALA A 70 -1.09 7.86 -7.34
N GLY A 71 -2.27 7.79 -6.71
CA GLY A 71 -2.41 7.81 -5.27
C GLY A 71 -1.67 6.65 -4.58
N MET A 72 -1.85 5.42 -5.07
CA MET A 72 -1.16 4.22 -4.55
C MET A 72 0.35 4.39 -4.57
N VAL A 73 0.90 4.86 -5.69
CA VAL A 73 2.35 5.08 -5.86
C VAL A 73 2.82 6.19 -4.91
N THR A 74 2.10 7.32 -4.82
CA THR A 74 2.48 8.40 -3.90
C THR A 74 2.49 7.93 -2.45
N GLY A 75 1.41 7.29 -1.98
CA GLY A 75 1.30 6.82 -0.60
C GLY A 75 2.37 5.78 -0.26
N LEU A 76 2.61 4.84 -1.17
CA LEU A 76 3.63 3.79 -1.01
C LEU A 76 5.04 4.39 -0.97
N VAL A 77 5.40 5.20 -1.97
CA VAL A 77 6.74 5.78 -2.09
C VAL A 77 7.03 6.72 -0.92
N PHE A 78 6.08 7.57 -0.53
CA PHE A 78 6.26 8.44 0.62
C PHE A 78 6.50 7.66 1.91
N THR A 79 5.63 6.70 2.21
CA THR A 79 5.71 5.90 3.45
C THR A 79 7.00 5.08 3.48
N TYR A 80 7.34 4.42 2.37
CA TYR A 80 8.58 3.65 2.25
C TYR A 80 9.82 4.53 2.38
N ALA A 81 9.87 5.65 1.67
CA ALA A 81 10.99 6.58 1.72
C ALA A 81 11.19 7.13 3.13
N TYR A 82 10.10 7.47 3.84
CA TYR A 82 10.18 7.94 5.21
C TYR A 82 10.72 6.88 6.17
N ILE A 83 10.24 5.63 6.06
CA ILE A 83 10.76 4.50 6.84
C ILE A 83 12.25 4.32 6.55
N GLU A 84 12.64 4.30 5.29
CA GLU A 84 14.03 4.10 4.88
C GLU A 84 14.94 5.25 5.32
N TYR A 85 14.43 6.48 5.33
CA TYR A 85 15.18 7.68 5.71
C TYR A 85 15.68 7.64 7.15
N PHE A 86 14.85 7.15 8.08
CA PHE A 86 15.18 7.05 9.51
C PHE A 86 15.69 5.68 9.93
N LYS A 87 15.15 4.59 9.36
CA LYS A 87 15.46 3.22 9.80
C LYS A 87 16.52 2.53 8.97
N GLY A 88 16.76 2.98 7.73
CA GLY A 88 17.80 2.46 6.84
C GLY A 88 17.77 0.93 6.70
N LEU A 89 16.62 0.36 6.34
CA LEU A 89 16.40 -1.09 6.40
C LEU A 89 16.92 -1.80 5.14
N PHE A 90 16.68 -1.22 3.96
CA PHE A 90 16.87 -1.90 2.68
C PHE A 90 17.89 -1.23 1.76
N LEU A 91 18.14 0.07 1.91
CA LEU A 91 19.04 0.88 1.08
C LEU A 91 20.34 1.24 1.80
N ARG A 92 20.80 0.39 2.74
CA ARG A 92 22.06 0.60 3.47
C ARG A 92 23.27 0.79 2.54
N TRP A 93 23.25 0.14 1.39
CA TRP A 93 24.26 0.27 0.34
C TRP A 93 24.28 1.66 -0.33
N ALA A 94 23.18 2.41 -0.26
CA ALA A 94 23.05 3.77 -0.77
C ALA A 94 23.27 4.83 0.34
N GLY A 95 23.76 4.43 1.52
CA GLY A 95 24.09 5.33 2.63
C GLY A 95 22.94 5.60 3.60
N SER A 96 21.88 4.79 3.61
CA SER A 96 20.83 4.88 4.64
C SER A 96 21.30 4.28 5.99
N PRO A 97 20.80 4.79 7.14
CA PRO A 97 19.84 5.89 7.30
C PRO A 97 20.47 7.27 7.03
N TRP A 98 19.68 8.19 6.47
CA TRP A 98 20.14 9.55 6.13
C TRP A 98 19.85 10.58 7.24
N ALA A 99 19.06 10.20 8.24
CA ALA A 99 18.84 10.99 9.45
C ALA A 99 18.77 10.09 10.68
N GLU A 100 19.07 10.69 11.84
CA GLU A 100 18.92 10.01 13.13
C GLU A 100 17.44 9.86 13.49
N ASP A 101 17.09 8.67 13.97
CA ASP A 101 15.74 8.32 14.41
C ASP A 101 15.43 8.86 15.81
N VAL A 102 15.32 10.19 15.89
CA VAL A 102 14.96 10.93 17.12
C VAL A 102 13.72 11.78 16.86
N ALA A 103 12.91 11.99 17.89
CA ALA A 103 11.59 12.63 17.77
C ALA A 103 11.66 14.06 17.21
N GLU A 104 12.77 14.75 17.43
CA GLU A 104 13.04 16.09 16.92
C GLU A 104 13.12 16.14 15.38
N ASN A 105 13.52 15.04 14.75
CA ASN A 105 13.66 14.96 13.30
C ASN A 105 12.38 14.43 12.62
N TRP A 106 11.43 13.90 13.39
CA TRP A 106 10.22 13.29 12.84
C TRP A 106 9.26 14.34 12.30
N LEU A 107 8.72 14.07 11.12
CA LEU A 107 7.69 14.89 10.50
C LEU A 107 6.43 14.89 11.39
N PHE A 108 6.06 16.07 11.88
CA PHE A 108 4.96 16.27 12.82
C PHE A 108 5.04 15.40 14.09
N GLY A 109 6.25 14.98 14.48
CA GLY A 109 6.46 14.08 15.63
C GLY A 109 5.94 12.65 15.41
N VAL A 110 5.67 12.26 14.15
CA VAL A 110 5.19 10.92 13.82
C VAL A 110 6.36 9.98 13.55
N SER A 111 6.44 8.91 14.33
CA SER A 111 7.51 7.92 14.17
C SER A 111 7.40 7.20 12.81
N PRO A 112 8.51 6.64 12.31
CA PRO A 112 8.51 5.87 11.05
C PRO A 112 7.49 4.73 11.02
N GLU A 113 7.21 4.09 12.15
CA GLU A 113 6.21 3.02 12.28
C GLU A 113 4.77 3.52 12.07
N GLY A 114 4.48 4.77 12.42
CA GLY A 114 3.13 5.36 12.37
C GLY A 114 2.83 6.21 11.14
N ILE A 115 3.83 6.46 10.28
CA ILE A 115 3.72 7.46 9.19
C ILE A 115 2.69 7.08 8.10
N GLY A 116 2.26 5.82 8.05
CA GLY A 116 1.33 5.32 7.04
C GLY A 116 0.01 6.10 6.95
N THR A 117 -0.47 6.69 8.05
CA THR A 117 -1.65 7.57 8.03
C THR A 117 -1.42 8.82 7.19
N ILE A 118 -0.24 9.44 7.26
CA ILE A 118 0.10 10.59 6.42
C ILE A 118 0.22 10.16 4.96
N GLY A 119 0.85 9.01 4.71
CA GLY A 119 0.89 8.42 3.37
C GLY A 119 -0.51 8.17 2.78
N ALA A 120 -1.47 7.73 3.60
CA ALA A 120 -2.86 7.53 3.19
C ALA A 120 -3.54 8.86 2.83
N LEU A 121 -3.33 9.92 3.62
CA LEU A 121 -3.84 11.27 3.31
C LEU A 121 -3.29 11.81 1.99
N LEU A 122 -1.99 11.62 1.74
CA LEU A 122 -1.36 12.00 0.47
C LEU A 122 -1.96 11.20 -0.70
N ASN A 123 -2.18 9.91 -0.53
CA ASN A 123 -2.84 9.07 -1.52
C ASN A 123 -4.26 9.57 -1.82
N PHE A 124 -5.09 9.85 -0.81
CA PHE A 124 -6.42 10.45 -1.03
C PHE A 124 -6.33 11.74 -1.84
N ALA A 125 -5.44 12.66 -1.44
CA ALA A 125 -5.27 13.94 -2.11
C ALA A 125 -4.86 13.79 -3.58
N VAL A 126 -3.85 12.95 -3.86
CA VAL A 126 -3.37 12.70 -5.22
C VAL A 126 -4.42 11.95 -6.03
N ALA A 127 -5.03 10.91 -5.49
CA ALA A 127 -6.01 10.10 -6.20
C ALA A 127 -7.23 10.93 -6.63
N ILE A 128 -7.75 11.78 -5.74
CA ILE A 128 -8.86 12.67 -6.05
C ILE A 128 -8.44 13.71 -7.09
N THR A 129 -7.28 14.33 -6.91
CA THR A 129 -6.78 15.39 -7.81
C THR A 129 -6.53 14.86 -9.21
N VAL A 130 -5.73 13.79 -9.34
CA VAL A 130 -5.40 13.18 -10.64
C VAL A 130 -6.65 12.64 -11.30
N SER A 131 -7.57 12.02 -10.55
CA SER A 131 -8.84 11.56 -11.13
C SER A 131 -9.60 12.72 -11.76
N ARG A 132 -9.72 13.87 -11.08
CA ARG A 132 -10.43 15.04 -11.60
C ARG A 132 -9.77 15.66 -12.83
N LEU A 133 -8.45 15.57 -12.93
CA LEU A 133 -7.66 16.08 -14.07
C LEU A 133 -7.61 15.12 -15.26
N THR A 134 -8.07 13.88 -15.09
CA THR A 134 -8.05 12.83 -16.12
C THR A 134 -9.47 12.40 -16.50
N ALA A 135 -9.57 11.59 -17.57
CA ALA A 135 -10.84 11.16 -18.15
C ALA A 135 -11.73 10.42 -17.13
N GLU A 136 -13.04 10.66 -17.21
CA GLU A 136 -13.97 10.03 -16.28
C GLU A 136 -14.06 8.51 -16.49
N PRO A 137 -14.38 7.72 -15.45
CA PRO A 137 -14.61 6.29 -15.61
C PRO A 137 -15.73 6.01 -16.63
N PRO A 138 -15.64 4.93 -17.44
CA PRO A 138 -16.71 4.55 -18.36
C PRO A 138 -18.05 4.34 -17.64
N ALA A 139 -19.17 4.63 -18.32
CA ALA A 139 -20.52 4.54 -17.74
C ALA A 139 -20.80 3.19 -17.06
N LYS A 140 -20.38 2.08 -17.67
CA LYS A 140 -20.50 0.73 -17.11
C LYS A 140 -19.85 0.57 -15.73
N VAL A 141 -18.73 1.25 -15.49
CA VAL A 141 -18.03 1.22 -14.19
C VAL A 141 -18.79 2.07 -13.17
N GLN A 142 -19.30 3.22 -13.58
CA GLN A 142 -20.10 4.08 -12.70
C GLN A 142 -21.40 3.37 -12.26
N GLU A 143 -22.06 2.68 -13.20
CA GLU A 143 -23.25 1.86 -12.95
C GLU A 143 -22.94 0.71 -11.98
N LEU A 144 -21.80 0.01 -12.16
CA LEU A 144 -21.36 -1.02 -11.22
C LEU A 144 -21.22 -0.47 -9.79
N VAL A 145 -20.63 0.72 -9.63
CA VAL A 145 -20.51 1.38 -8.32
C VAL A 145 -21.88 1.74 -7.73
N GLU A 146 -22.84 2.17 -8.55
CA GLU A 146 -24.20 2.45 -8.09
C GLU A 146 -24.93 1.20 -7.60
N HIS A 147 -24.83 0.10 -8.35
CA HIS A 147 -25.41 -1.19 -7.96
C HIS A 147 -24.85 -1.71 -6.64
N ILE A 148 -23.55 -1.52 -6.38
CA ILE A 148 -22.92 -1.92 -5.11
C ILE A 148 -23.44 -1.07 -3.93
N ARG A 149 -23.73 0.23 -4.15
CA ARG A 149 -24.19 1.13 -3.09
C ARG A 149 -25.64 0.93 -2.69
N TYR A 150 -26.50 0.63 -3.65
CA TYR A 150 -27.93 0.45 -3.44
C TYR A 150 -28.34 -0.97 -3.85
N PRO A 151 -28.14 -1.96 -2.97
CA PRO A 151 -28.63 -3.31 -3.22
C PRO A 151 -30.16 -3.26 -3.35
N ARG A 152 -30.69 -3.77 -4.46
CA ARG A 152 -32.12 -3.96 -4.70
C ARG A 152 -32.58 -5.33 -4.22
#